data_AF-A0AAD9HVL9-F1
#
_entry.id   AF-A0AAD9HVL9-F1
#
_cell.length_a   1.000
_cell.length_b   1.000
_cell.length_c   1.000
_cell.angle_alpha   90.00
_cell.angle_beta   90.00
_cell.angle_gamma   90.00
#
_symmetry.space_group_name_H-M   'P 1'
#
loop_
_entity.id
_entity.type
_entity.pdbx_description
1 polymer ?
#
loop_
_entity_poly.entity_id
_entity_poly.type
_entity_poly.pdbx_seq_one_letter_code
_entity_poly.pdbx_strand_id
1 'polypeptide(L)' 'MGSHHKSSSSKGHGGSSHSKSSSGKKAVVYISVWYCDACRYGPLNPSIDVYCPNCRHQRCEGCTTEVIAQRSDR' A
#
# COMPACT_ATOMS: atom_id res chain seq x y z
N MET A 1 -20.38 60.15 -32.95
CA MET A 1 -19.70 58.85 -33.16
C MET A 1 -18.55 58.78 -32.16
N GLY A 2 -18.53 57.78 -31.26
CA GLY A 2 -17.43 57.60 -30.29
C GLY A 2 -17.91 57.06 -28.95
N SER A 3 -18.12 55.75 -28.86
CA SER A 3 -18.47 55.01 -27.65
C SER A 3 -17.22 54.69 -26.83
N HIS A 4 -17.25 54.95 -25.51
CA HIS A 4 -16.20 54.47 -24.59
C HIS A 4 -16.84 54.00 -23.28
N HIS A 5 -17.07 52.69 -23.20
CA HIS A 5 -17.52 51.98 -22.00
C HIS A 5 -16.30 51.61 -21.15
N LYS A 6 -16.24 52.10 -19.91
CA LYS A 6 -15.21 51.72 -18.94
C LYS A 6 -15.50 50.32 -18.41
N SER A 7 -14.62 49.39 -18.72
CA SER A 7 -14.55 48.07 -18.11
C SER A 7 -14.28 48.20 -16.61
N SER A 8 -15.00 47.43 -15.79
CA SER A 8 -14.60 47.14 -14.40
C SER A 8 -14.89 45.67 -14.14
N SER A 9 -13.85 44.89 -14.39
CA SER A 9 -13.81 43.44 -14.34
C SER A 9 -13.94 42.92 -12.91
N SER A 10 -14.53 41.73 -12.84
CA SER A 10 -14.89 40.90 -11.70
C SER A 10 -13.82 40.79 -10.61
N LYS A 11 -14.20 41.02 -9.35
CA LYS A 11 -13.42 40.55 -8.19
C LYS A 11 -13.61 39.03 -8.06
N GLY A 12 -12.68 38.28 -8.61
CA GLY A 12 -12.56 36.84 -8.35
C GLY A 12 -12.07 36.61 -6.92
N HIS A 13 -12.84 35.90 -6.11
CA HIS A 13 -12.40 35.42 -4.82
C HIS A 13 -11.42 34.25 -5.04
N GLY A 14 -10.12 34.52 -4.87
CA GLY A 14 -9.10 33.50 -4.83
C GLY A 14 -9.30 32.62 -3.59
N GLY A 15 -9.96 31.48 -3.79
CA GLY A 15 -10.07 30.43 -2.78
C GLY A 15 -8.71 29.78 -2.57
N SER A 16 -8.17 29.94 -1.37
CA SER A 16 -6.95 29.28 -0.90
C SER A 16 -7.03 27.78 -1.10
N SER A 17 -6.20 27.26 -2.01
CA SER A 17 -5.96 25.83 -2.13
C SER A 17 -5.17 25.36 -0.91
N HIS A 18 -5.86 25.06 0.19
CA HIS A 18 -5.31 24.21 1.23
C HIS A 18 -5.32 22.77 0.72
N SER A 19 -4.37 22.44 -0.16
CA SER A 19 -3.96 21.06 -0.39
C SER A 19 -3.22 20.59 0.86
N LYS A 20 -3.98 20.21 1.89
CA LYS A 20 -3.47 19.33 2.92
C LYS A 20 -3.35 17.95 2.29
N SER A 21 -2.26 17.76 1.55
CA SER A 21 -1.74 16.44 1.23
C SER A 21 -1.41 15.81 2.57
N SER A 22 -2.37 15.09 3.15
CA SER A 22 -2.11 14.09 4.16
C SER A 22 -1.20 13.07 3.50
N SER A 23 0.11 13.31 3.60
CA SER A 23 1.11 12.27 3.47
C SER A 23 0.83 11.27 4.58
N GLY A 24 -0.17 10.41 4.35
CA GLY A 24 -0.33 9.18 5.07
C GLY A 24 1.00 8.48 4.93
N LYS A 25 1.78 8.51 6.01
CA LYS A 25 3.02 7.73 6.09
C LYS A 25 2.55 6.30 5.90
N LYS A 26 2.68 5.79 4.67
CA LYS A 26 2.31 4.42 4.32
C LYS A 26 3.10 3.54 5.26
N ALA A 27 2.44 3.06 6.32
CA ALA A 27 3.08 2.28 7.33
C ALA A 27 3.46 0.96 6.65
N VAL A 28 4.77 0.71 6.56
CA VAL A 28 5.29 -0.56 6.13
C VAL A 28 5.22 -1.48 7.35
N VAL A 29 4.43 -2.54 7.24
CA VAL A 29 4.37 -3.61 8.23
C VAL A 29 5.30 -4.72 7.77
N TYR A 30 6.21 -5.16 8.62
CA TYR A 30 7.06 -6.31 8.33
C TYR A 30 6.37 -7.56 8.85
N ILE A 31 6.14 -8.54 7.96
CA ILE A 31 5.54 -9.82 8.30
C ILE A 31 6.50 -10.96 8.00
N SER A 32 6.60 -11.91 8.92
CA SER A 32 7.32 -13.16 8.68
C SER A 32 6.45 -14.09 7.85
N VAL A 33 7.04 -14.69 6.82
CA VAL A 33 6.41 -15.64 5.90
C VAL A 33 7.30 -16.86 5.73
N TRP A 34 6.74 -17.98 5.30
CA TRP A 34 7.51 -19.18 4.94
C TRP A 34 7.13 -19.74 3.57
N TYR A 35 8.06 -20.48 2.98
CA TYR A 35 7.91 -21.16 1.70
C TYR A 35 8.19 -22.65 1.90
N CYS A 36 7.32 -23.49 1.39
CA CYS A 36 7.45 -24.94 1.49
C CYS A 36 8.69 -25.42 0.73
N ASP A 37 9.55 -26.22 1.35
CA ASP A 37 10.74 -26.77 0.69
C ASP A 37 10.38 -27.82 -0.36
N ALA A 38 9.35 -28.63 -0.09
CA ALA A 38 8.93 -29.74 -0.94
C ALA A 38 8.36 -29.29 -2.30
N CYS A 39 7.58 -28.20 -2.33
CA CYS A 39 6.92 -27.72 -3.56
C CYS A 39 7.13 -26.23 -3.88
N ARG A 40 7.94 -25.51 -3.09
CA ARG A 40 8.24 -24.07 -3.24
C ARG A 40 7.02 -23.15 -3.17
N TYR A 41 5.90 -23.65 -2.68
CA TYR A 41 4.69 -22.85 -2.49
C TYR A 41 4.84 -21.87 -1.32
N GLY A 42 4.45 -20.61 -1.55
CA GLY A 42 4.43 -19.54 -0.56
C GLY A 42 4.27 -18.17 -1.24
N PRO A 43 4.26 -17.06 -0.50
CA PRO A 43 4.50 -16.96 0.95
C PRO A 43 3.30 -17.42 1.81
N LEU A 44 3.58 -18.19 2.85
CA LEU A 44 2.61 -18.70 3.84
C LEU A 44 2.83 -18.02 5.20
N ASN A 45 1.79 -17.93 6.04
CA ASN A 45 1.90 -17.33 7.37
C ASN A 45 2.38 -18.37 8.39
N PRO A 46 3.58 -18.23 9.00
CA PRO A 46 4.12 -19.22 9.93
C PRO A 46 3.32 -19.34 11.23
N SER A 47 2.48 -18.36 11.58
CA SER A 47 1.66 -18.41 12.79
C SER A 47 0.34 -19.15 12.60
N ILE A 48 -0.13 -19.30 11.35
CA ILE A 48 -1.44 -19.88 11.01
C ILE A 48 -1.26 -21.16 10.19
N ASP A 49 -0.39 -21.13 9.20
CA ASP A 49 -0.16 -22.22 8.26
C ASP A 49 0.92 -23.16 8.81
N VAL A 50 0.48 -24.19 9.53
CA VAL A 50 1.37 -25.29 9.99
C VAL A 50 1.70 -26.26 8.84
N TYR A 51 0.85 -26.33 7.82
CA TYR A 51 1.00 -27.23 6.66
C TYR A 51 0.91 -26.45 5.35
N CYS A 52 1.62 -26.92 4.33
CA CYS A 52 1.50 -26.40 2.98
C CYS A 52 0.14 -26.78 2.39
N PRO A 53 -0.70 -25.82 1.94
CA PRO A 53 -2.01 -26.12 1.37
C PRO A 53 -1.91 -26.84 0.02
N ASN A 54 -0.78 -26.70 -0.68
CA ASN A 54 -0.57 -27.30 -2.00
C ASN A 54 -0.17 -28.78 -1.95
N CYS A 55 0.77 -29.16 -1.06
CA CYS A 55 1.32 -30.52 -0.99
C CYS A 55 1.11 -31.23 0.35
N ARG A 56 0.45 -30.58 1.31
CA ARG A 56 0.19 -31.08 2.68
C ARG A 56 1.46 -31.35 3.51
N HIS A 57 2.64 -30.93 3.04
CA HIS A 57 3.88 -31.00 3.80
C HIS A 57 3.80 -30.14 5.07
N GLN A 58 4.14 -30.71 6.22
CA GLN A 58 4.20 -30.00 7.49
C GLN A 58 5.43 -29.09 7.53
N ARG A 59 5.27 -27.84 7.99
CA ARG A 59 6.39 -26.91 8.10
C ARG A 59 7.52 -27.52 8.93
N CYS A 60 8.72 -27.54 8.37
CA CYS A 60 9.93 -28.05 8.99
C CYS A 60 11.04 -26.98 8.96
N GLU A 61 12.19 -27.28 9.56
CA GLU A 61 13.36 -26.38 9.55
C GLU A 61 13.98 -26.19 8.16
N GLY A 62 13.69 -27.09 7.21
CA GLY A 62 14.12 -26.99 5.81
C GLY A 62 13.31 -25.99 4.98
N CYS A 63 12.14 -25.57 5.47
CA CYS A 63 11.31 -24.57 4.80
C CYS A 63 11.95 -23.17 4.90
N THR A 64 11.99 -22.44 3.79
CA THR A 64 12.54 -21.08 3.76
C THR A 64 11.63 -20.15 4.55
N THR A 65 12.19 -19.35 5.46
CA THR A 65 11.45 -18.29 6.17
C THR A 65 12.03 -16.93 5.83
N GLU A 66 11.19 -15.97 5.47
CA GLU A 66 11.59 -14.62 5.07
C GLU A 66 10.75 -13.57 5.79
N VAL A 67 11.25 -12.34 5.88
CA VAL A 67 10.50 -11.19 6.40
C VAL A 67 10.23 -10.25 5.23
N ILE A 68 8.95 -10.06 4.90
CA ILE A 68 8.54 -9.21 3.78
C ILE A 68 7.87 -7.93 4.28
N ALA A 69 8.09 -6.85 3.54
CA ALA A 69 7.50 -5.54 3.78
C ALA A 69 6.12 -5.46 3.11
N GLN A 70 5.04 -5.51 3.89
CA GLN A 70 3.68 -5.30 3.42
C GLN A 70 3.30 -3.82 3.55
N ARG A 71 2.88 -3.20 2.44
CA ARG A 71 2.30 -1.85 2.47
C ARG A 71 0.84 -1.97 2.89
N SER A 72 0.48 -1.36 4.02
CA SER A 72 -0.92 -1.19 4.39
C SER A 72 -1.48 0.02 3.65
N ASP A 73 -2.00 -0.21 2.45
CA ASP A 73 -2.84 0.75 1.73
C ASP A 73 -4.28 0.45 2.19
N ARG A 74 -4.72 1.12 3.26
CA ARG A 74 -6.10 1.06 3.76
C ARG A 74 -6.79 2.37 3.44
#